data_AF-A0A8S1JHJ7-F1
#
_entry.id   AF-A0A8S1JHJ7-F1
#
_cell.length_a   1.000
_cell.length_b   1.000
_cell.length_c   1.000
_cell.angle_alpha   90.00
_cell.angle_beta   90.00
_cell.angle_gamma   90.00
#
_symmetry.space_group_name_H-M   'P 1'
#
loop_
_entity.id
_entity.type
_entity.pdbx_description
1 polymer ?
#
loop_
_entity_poly.entity_id
_entity_poly.type
_entity_poly.pdbx_seq_one_letter_code
_entity_poly.pdbx_strand_id
1 'polypeptide(L)'
;MKDEDAGMDDALSPGAIKSIKRQVCYYLCDSNLVRDDFLQTKIGEDSDGFVDLAVLCTFNRMKTFLKLGEDVKVGDAPASVCKSVGEILRDCEDIVVSEDGLRVKRKEPLGDVGELKKMIKARSLHVTPFPFDTKLETLEDFFRTKVPINSVQMLKKRGAFSGDIFLECKSIQAAQELIDMEIEYAGALLRKEFKGNWENGRGDRQKKMKEGKMVEEKAKKGGNRPEPETIPGCLVRFEFLKDAPESVNQKGIRAALTEAGFHTKWVVYVA
;
A
#
# COMPACT_ATOMS: atom_id res chain seq x y z
N MET A 1 34.20 -30.99 12.76
CA MET A 1 32.88 -31.09 13.40
C MET A 1 32.82 -30.07 14.52
N LYS A 2 32.34 -28.89 14.18
CA LYS A 2 31.69 -27.97 15.12
C LYS A 2 30.44 -27.55 14.37
N ASP A 3 29.36 -28.25 14.69
CA ASP A 3 28.01 -27.79 14.39
C ASP A 3 27.86 -26.49 15.18
N GLU A 4 27.95 -25.36 14.48
CA GLU A 4 27.43 -24.10 14.99
C GLU A 4 25.91 -24.18 14.89
N ASP A 5 25.35 -24.84 15.90
CA ASP A 5 23.95 -24.75 16.27
C ASP A 5 23.67 -23.29 16.62
N ALA A 6 23.26 -22.52 15.62
CA ALA A 6 22.69 -21.20 15.81
C ALA A 6 21.34 -21.40 16.52
N GLY A 7 21.42 -21.55 17.84
CA GLY A 7 20.28 -21.66 18.73
C GLY A 7 19.32 -20.51 18.49
N MET A 8 18.18 -20.82 17.91
CA MET A 8 16.98 -19.99 17.98
C MET A 8 16.05 -20.61 19.04
N ASP A 9 16.56 -20.70 20.27
CA ASP A 9 15.77 -21.03 21.48
C ASP A 9 14.96 -19.82 21.99
N ASP A 10 14.92 -18.71 21.23
CA ASP A 10 13.96 -17.64 21.44
C ASP A 10 12.67 -17.99 20.68
N ALA A 11 11.73 -18.60 21.39
CA ALA A 11 10.36 -18.76 20.89
C ALA A 11 9.85 -17.45 20.28
N LEU A 12 9.42 -17.50 19.02
CA LEU A 12 8.87 -16.33 18.32
C LEU A 12 7.79 -15.67 19.18
N SER A 13 7.88 -14.35 19.35
CA SER A 13 6.90 -13.64 20.17
C SER A 13 5.49 -13.83 19.61
N PRO A 14 4.43 -13.84 20.44
CA PRO A 14 3.05 -13.96 19.97
C PRO A 14 2.69 -12.93 18.88
N GLY A 15 3.26 -11.73 18.97
CA GLY A 15 3.12 -10.69 17.96
C GLY A 15 3.79 -11.04 16.62
N ALA A 16 4.98 -11.63 16.65
CA ALA A 16 5.67 -12.10 15.45
C ALA A 16 4.90 -13.25 14.78
N ILE A 17 4.42 -14.22 15.56
CA ILE A 17 3.60 -15.35 15.07
C ILE A 17 2.36 -14.83 14.34
N LYS A 18 1.64 -13.88 14.93
CA LYS A 18 0.45 -13.27 14.31
C LYS A 18 0.79 -12.55 13.00
N SER A 19 1.92 -11.84 12.95
CA SER A 19 2.38 -11.16 11.74
C SER A 19 2.78 -12.14 10.65
N ILE A 20 3.48 -13.24 11.00
CA ILE A 20 3.86 -14.32 10.07
C ILE A 20 2.62 -14.96 9.45
N LYS A 21 1.65 -15.41 10.27
CA LYS A 21 0.39 -15.99 9.77
C LYS A 21 -0.31 -15.05 8.80
N ARG A 22 -0.52 -13.81 9.23
CA ARG A 22 -1.19 -12.80 8.40
C ARG A 22 -0.46 -12.56 7.08
N GLN A 23 0.87 -12.54 7.12
CA GLN A 23 1.68 -12.21 5.95
C GLN A 23 1.71 -13.36 4.93
N VAL A 24 1.84 -14.61 5.38
CA VAL A 24 1.80 -15.78 4.49
C VAL A 24 0.41 -15.97 3.90
N CYS A 25 -0.65 -15.86 4.72
CA CYS A 25 -2.02 -15.88 4.22
C CYS A 25 -2.27 -14.77 3.19
N TYR A 26 -1.72 -13.57 3.41
CA TYR A 26 -1.81 -12.49 2.44
C TYR A 26 -1.10 -12.80 1.13
N TYR A 27 0.08 -13.43 1.14
CA TYR A 27 0.78 -13.77 -0.09
C TYR A 27 -0.05 -14.69 -1.01
N LEU A 28 -0.77 -15.63 -0.40
CA LEU A 28 -1.58 -16.63 -1.11
C LEU A 28 -3.05 -16.21 -1.31
N CYS A 29 -3.48 -15.05 -0.82
CA CYS A 29 -4.85 -14.58 -0.98
C CYS A 29 -5.12 -14.04 -2.40
N ASP A 30 -6.40 -13.97 -2.77
CA ASP A 30 -6.82 -13.47 -4.09
C ASP A 30 -6.32 -12.06 -4.36
N SER A 31 -6.40 -11.17 -3.37
CA SER A 31 -5.98 -9.77 -3.48
C SER A 31 -4.51 -9.61 -3.87
N ASN A 32 -3.64 -10.53 -3.44
CA ASN A 32 -2.23 -10.52 -3.82
C ASN A 32 -2.00 -11.31 -5.11
N LEU A 33 -2.39 -12.58 -5.14
CA LEU A 33 -2.03 -13.50 -6.21
C LEU A 33 -2.48 -13.03 -7.59
N VAL A 34 -3.63 -12.39 -7.71
CA VAL A 34 -4.15 -11.85 -8.98
C VAL A 34 -3.17 -10.87 -9.68
N ARG A 35 -2.21 -10.32 -8.94
CA ARG A 35 -1.19 -9.36 -9.41
C ARG A 35 0.25 -9.84 -9.23
N ASP A 36 0.47 -10.94 -8.52
CA ASP A 36 1.80 -11.41 -8.14
C ASP A 36 2.26 -12.52 -9.10
N ASP A 37 2.86 -12.10 -10.22
CA ASP A 37 3.30 -13.02 -11.28
C ASP A 37 4.39 -14.01 -10.80
N PHE A 38 5.21 -13.60 -9.82
CA PHE A 38 6.25 -14.45 -9.24
C PHE A 38 5.62 -15.62 -8.48
N LEU A 39 4.68 -15.33 -7.56
CA LEU A 39 4.00 -16.39 -6.83
C LEU A 39 3.11 -17.25 -7.72
N GLN A 40 2.43 -16.66 -8.72
CA GLN A 40 1.67 -17.45 -9.70
C GLN A 40 2.57 -18.44 -10.43
N THR A 41 3.76 -18.01 -10.84
CA THR A 41 4.74 -18.88 -11.51
C THR A 41 5.20 -19.98 -10.56
N LYS A 42 5.56 -19.64 -9.32
CA LYS A 42 5.99 -20.64 -8.31
C LYS A 42 4.92 -21.67 -8.00
N ILE A 43 3.65 -21.27 -7.92
CA ILE A 43 2.52 -22.19 -7.76
C ILE A 43 2.38 -23.10 -8.99
N GLY A 44 2.58 -22.58 -10.19
CA GLY A 44 2.45 -23.34 -11.44
C GLY A 44 3.62 -24.29 -11.76
N GLU A 45 4.78 -24.12 -11.10
CA GLU A 45 5.93 -25.04 -11.21
C GLU A 45 5.67 -26.39 -10.51
N ASP A 46 4.76 -26.42 -9.52
CA ASP A 46 4.39 -27.62 -8.76
C ASP A 46 3.01 -28.13 -9.21
N SER A 47 2.90 -29.42 -9.54
CA SER A 47 1.65 -30.01 -10.03
C SER A 47 0.51 -29.95 -9.04
N ASP A 48 0.81 -29.92 -7.74
CA ASP A 48 -0.15 -29.88 -6.64
C ASP A 48 -0.38 -28.46 -6.10
N GLY A 49 0.28 -27.46 -6.69
CA GLY A 49 0.17 -26.04 -6.36
C GLY A 49 0.92 -25.62 -5.09
N PHE A 50 1.89 -26.41 -4.63
CA PHE A 50 2.70 -26.08 -3.45
C PHE A 50 3.79 -25.05 -3.75
N VAL A 51 4.04 -24.19 -2.77
CA VAL A 51 5.13 -23.22 -2.76
C VAL A 51 6.04 -23.51 -1.57
N ASP A 52 7.34 -23.47 -1.80
CA ASP A 52 8.36 -23.69 -0.77
C ASP A 52 8.37 -22.55 0.25
N LEU A 53 8.33 -22.90 1.54
CA LEU A 53 8.53 -21.94 2.63
C LEU A 53 9.92 -21.32 2.58
N ALA A 54 10.91 -22.01 2.02
CA ALA A 54 12.24 -21.44 1.80
C ALA A 54 12.20 -20.24 0.84
N VAL A 55 11.25 -20.19 -0.08
CA VAL A 55 11.00 -19.01 -0.93
C VAL A 55 10.25 -17.95 -0.13
N LEU A 56 9.12 -18.30 0.51
CA LEU A 56 8.27 -17.32 1.19
C LEU A 56 8.96 -16.62 2.38
N CYS A 57 9.78 -17.35 3.15
CA CYS A 57 10.49 -16.80 4.31
C CYS A 57 11.52 -15.73 3.93
N THR A 58 11.97 -15.70 2.66
CA THR A 58 12.99 -14.76 2.17
C THR A 58 12.42 -13.46 1.64
N PHE A 59 11.09 -13.31 1.61
CA PHE A 59 10.46 -12.05 1.24
C PHE A 59 10.72 -10.99 2.29
N ASN A 60 10.89 -9.72 1.88
CA ASN A 60 11.38 -8.65 2.75
C ASN A 60 10.60 -8.50 4.08
N ARG A 61 9.27 -8.62 4.05
CA ARG A 61 8.46 -8.55 5.28
C ARG A 61 8.67 -9.78 6.17
N MET A 62 8.75 -10.97 5.59
CA MET A 62 9.04 -12.21 6.32
C MET A 62 10.43 -12.19 6.94
N LYS A 63 11.46 -11.74 6.20
CA LYS A 63 12.83 -11.57 6.75
C LYS A 63 12.83 -10.68 7.98
N THR A 64 12.05 -9.60 7.98
CA THR A 64 11.90 -8.72 9.14
C THR A 64 11.27 -9.43 10.34
N PHE A 65 10.18 -10.18 10.13
CA PHE A 65 9.49 -10.89 11.23
C PHE A 65 10.28 -12.07 11.78
N LEU A 66 11.05 -12.73 10.92
CA LEU A 66 11.89 -13.89 11.24
C LEU A 66 13.31 -13.49 11.66
N LYS A 67 13.63 -12.19 11.67
CA LYS A 67 14.97 -11.65 11.94
C LYS A 67 16.08 -12.29 11.09
N LEU A 68 15.76 -12.59 9.83
CA LEU A 68 16.74 -13.10 8.86
C LEU A 68 17.59 -11.96 8.31
N GLY A 69 18.86 -12.25 8.00
CA GLY A 69 19.77 -11.31 7.35
C GLY A 69 19.21 -10.81 6.00
N GLU A 70 19.47 -9.54 5.67
CA GLU A 70 19.01 -8.97 4.40
C GLU A 70 19.64 -9.67 3.18
N ASP A 71 20.83 -10.23 3.37
CA ASP A 71 21.66 -10.96 2.39
C ASP A 71 21.17 -12.38 2.08
N VAL A 72 20.22 -12.91 2.85
CA VAL A 72 19.59 -14.20 2.57
C VAL A 72 18.85 -14.12 1.23
N LYS A 73 19.31 -14.95 0.28
CA LYS A 73 18.77 -15.03 -1.08
C LYS A 73 17.45 -15.80 -1.11
N VAL A 74 16.70 -15.60 -2.19
CA VAL A 74 15.42 -16.27 -2.39
C VAL A 74 15.62 -17.78 -2.48
N GLY A 75 14.93 -18.54 -1.61
CA GLY A 75 15.06 -19.98 -1.51
C GLY A 75 16.09 -20.47 -0.49
N ASP A 76 16.92 -19.59 0.08
CA ASP A 76 18.01 -19.97 0.98
C ASP A 76 17.67 -19.76 2.47
N ALA A 77 16.38 -19.77 2.83
CA ALA A 77 16.00 -19.67 4.25
C ALA A 77 16.40 -20.94 5.02
N PRO A 78 16.85 -20.81 6.30
CA PRO A 78 17.24 -21.97 7.10
C PRO A 78 16.09 -22.97 7.25
N ALA A 79 16.37 -24.27 7.09
CA ALA A 79 15.36 -25.32 7.17
C ALA A 79 14.64 -25.37 8.53
N SER A 80 15.33 -25.03 9.62
CA SER A 80 14.74 -24.90 10.96
C SER A 80 13.65 -23.83 11.00
N VAL A 81 13.92 -22.66 10.43
CA VAL A 81 12.97 -21.55 10.31
C VAL A 81 11.77 -21.95 9.45
N CYS A 82 12.00 -22.61 8.31
CA CYS A 82 10.93 -23.11 7.45
C CYS A 82 10.01 -24.08 8.20
N LYS A 83 10.57 -25.02 8.98
CA LYS A 83 9.76 -25.94 9.80
C LYS A 83 8.95 -25.22 10.87
N SER A 84 9.55 -24.27 11.59
CA SER A 84 8.83 -23.48 12.60
C SER A 84 7.68 -22.68 11.97
N VAL A 85 7.91 -22.06 10.81
CA VAL A 85 6.85 -21.37 10.06
C VAL A 85 5.77 -22.36 9.60
N GLY A 86 6.16 -23.53 9.10
CA GLY A 86 5.22 -24.59 8.72
C GLY A 86 4.31 -25.02 9.87
N GLU A 87 4.87 -25.24 11.07
CA GLU A 87 4.08 -25.57 12.25
C GLU A 87 3.13 -24.45 12.66
N ILE A 88 3.61 -23.21 12.65
CA ILE A 88 2.79 -22.02 12.92
C ILE A 88 1.59 -21.96 11.98
N LEU A 89 1.74 -22.34 10.72
CA LEU A 89 0.71 -22.19 9.70
C LEU A 89 -0.31 -23.34 9.66
N ARG A 90 -0.14 -24.42 10.43
CA ARG A 90 -1.03 -25.59 10.40
C ARG A 90 -2.48 -25.29 10.82
N ASP A 91 -2.70 -24.23 11.59
CA ASP A 91 -4.02 -23.80 12.04
C ASP A 91 -4.65 -22.69 11.18
N CYS A 92 -4.00 -22.30 10.08
CA CYS A 92 -4.56 -21.32 9.14
C CYS A 92 -5.64 -21.97 8.26
N GLU A 93 -6.82 -21.35 8.18
CA GLU A 93 -7.98 -21.93 7.49
C GLU A 93 -7.88 -21.93 5.96
N ASP A 94 -7.20 -20.95 5.38
CA ASP A 94 -7.16 -20.69 3.93
C ASP A 94 -6.03 -21.42 3.19
N ILE A 95 -5.12 -22.08 3.93
CA ILE A 95 -3.92 -22.72 3.39
C ILE A 95 -3.77 -24.14 3.93
N VAL A 96 -3.00 -24.95 3.21
CA VAL A 96 -2.64 -26.32 3.59
C VAL A 96 -1.13 -26.42 3.62
N VAL A 97 -0.60 -26.94 4.71
CA VAL A 97 0.83 -27.23 4.89
C VAL A 97 1.09 -28.66 4.41
N SER A 98 2.18 -28.88 3.68
CA SER A 98 2.62 -30.23 3.27
C SER A 98 2.95 -31.12 4.47
N GLU A 99 2.98 -32.44 4.25
CA GLU A 99 3.28 -33.41 5.30
C GLU A 99 4.64 -33.15 5.97
N ASP A 100 5.65 -32.85 5.14
CA ASP A 100 7.02 -32.50 5.56
C ASP A 100 7.13 -31.15 6.32
N GLY A 101 6.07 -30.33 6.30
CA GLY A 101 6.04 -29.02 6.97
C GLY A 101 6.86 -27.94 6.27
N LEU A 102 7.34 -28.18 5.04
CA LEU A 102 8.25 -27.27 4.33
C LEU A 102 7.59 -26.51 3.18
N ARG A 103 6.38 -26.88 2.78
CA ARG A 103 5.65 -26.26 1.67
C ARG A 103 4.24 -25.90 2.09
N VAL A 104 3.68 -24.90 1.43
CA VAL A 104 2.30 -24.45 1.63
C VAL A 104 1.59 -24.26 0.32
N LYS A 105 0.29 -24.52 0.30
CA LYS A 105 -0.58 -24.22 -0.82
C LYS A 105 -1.89 -23.60 -0.35
N ARG A 106 -2.63 -23.04 -1.28
CA ARG A 106 -4.01 -22.63 -1.02
C ARG A 106 -4.88 -23.85 -0.78
N LYS A 107 -5.80 -23.73 0.17
CA LYS A 107 -6.84 -24.73 0.38
C LYS A 107 -7.85 -24.72 -0.76
N GLU A 108 -8.29 -23.53 -1.15
CA GLU A 108 -9.15 -23.33 -2.32
C GLU A 108 -8.33 -22.82 -3.50
N PRO A 109 -8.40 -23.46 -4.68
CA PRO A 109 -7.71 -22.99 -5.89
C PRO A 109 -8.02 -21.52 -6.20
N LEU A 110 -7.10 -20.84 -6.87
CA LEU A 110 -7.36 -19.48 -7.35
C LEU A 110 -8.49 -19.54 -8.40
N GLY A 111 -9.55 -18.77 -8.17
CA GLY A 111 -10.65 -18.65 -9.11
C GLY A 111 -10.24 -17.94 -10.41
N ASP A 112 -11.23 -17.68 -11.28
CA ASP A 112 -10.96 -16.94 -12.53
C ASP A 112 -10.34 -15.57 -12.24
N VAL A 113 -9.13 -15.36 -12.78
CA VAL A 113 -8.35 -14.14 -12.54
C VAL A 113 -9.06 -12.90 -13.08
N GLY A 114 -9.82 -13.03 -14.17
CA GLY A 114 -10.59 -11.93 -14.77
C GLY A 114 -11.70 -11.45 -13.85
N GLU A 115 -12.51 -12.38 -13.33
CA GLU A 115 -13.60 -12.08 -12.40
C GLU A 115 -13.08 -11.59 -11.05
N LEU A 116 -12.01 -12.18 -10.53
CA LEU A 116 -11.35 -11.69 -9.31
C LEU A 116 -10.87 -10.24 -9.47
N LYS A 117 -10.25 -9.89 -10.60
CA LYS A 117 -9.85 -8.49 -10.89
C LYS A 117 -11.03 -7.54 -10.85
N LYS A 118 -12.17 -7.92 -11.45
CA LYS A 118 -13.38 -7.09 -11.44
C LYS A 118 -13.94 -6.91 -10.04
N MET A 119 -14.06 -7.98 -9.27
CA MET A 119 -14.57 -7.95 -7.89
C MET A 119 -13.67 -7.13 -6.96
N ILE A 120 -12.35 -7.34 -7.00
CA ILE A 120 -11.36 -6.56 -6.25
C ILE A 120 -11.48 -5.07 -6.61
N LYS A 121 -11.57 -4.76 -7.91
CA LYS A 121 -11.71 -3.38 -8.39
C LYS A 121 -12.99 -2.71 -7.90
N ALA A 122 -14.11 -3.44 -7.86
CA ALA A 122 -15.40 -2.92 -7.42
C ALA A 122 -15.41 -2.51 -5.93
N ARG A 123 -14.65 -3.22 -5.08
CA ARG A 123 -14.50 -2.90 -3.64
C ARG A 123 -13.23 -2.10 -3.31
N SER A 124 -12.54 -1.59 -4.32
CA SER A 124 -11.31 -0.80 -4.15
C SER A 124 -11.57 0.70 -4.32
N LEU A 125 -10.93 1.49 -3.48
CA LEU A 125 -10.99 2.95 -3.47
C LEU A 125 -9.62 3.54 -3.79
N HIS A 126 -9.61 4.65 -4.52
CA HIS A 126 -8.48 5.56 -4.55
C HIS A 126 -8.64 6.56 -3.39
N VAL A 127 -7.60 6.73 -2.57
CA VAL A 127 -7.62 7.62 -1.41
C VAL A 127 -6.41 8.55 -1.41
N THR A 128 -6.64 9.84 -1.14
CA THR A 128 -5.61 10.90 -1.22
C THR A 128 -6.06 12.13 -0.42
N PRO A 129 -5.18 12.98 0.14
CA PRO A 129 -3.72 12.88 0.12
C PRO A 129 -3.11 12.30 1.41
N PHE A 130 -1.92 11.71 1.29
CA PHE A 130 -1.09 11.29 2.42
C PHE A 130 0.30 11.96 2.40
N PRO A 131 0.89 12.24 3.58
CA PRO A 131 2.30 12.62 3.70
C PRO A 131 3.24 11.61 3.04
N PHE A 132 4.31 12.07 2.38
CA PHE A 132 5.19 11.19 1.59
C PHE A 132 6.07 10.24 2.40
N ASP A 133 6.25 10.52 3.70
CA ASP A 133 6.94 9.71 4.68
C ASP A 133 6.02 8.71 5.42
N THR A 134 4.71 8.72 5.09
CA THR A 134 3.75 7.76 5.63
C THR A 134 4.16 6.33 5.33
N LYS A 135 4.06 5.43 6.31
CA LYS A 135 4.40 4.01 6.18
C LYS A 135 3.16 3.17 5.87
N LEU A 136 3.37 2.00 5.27
CA LEU A 136 2.29 1.08 4.93
C LEU A 136 1.55 0.60 6.18
N GLU A 137 2.29 0.27 7.24
CA GLU A 137 1.76 -0.22 8.50
C GLU A 137 0.82 0.81 9.15
N THR A 138 1.22 2.08 9.18
CA THR A 138 0.39 3.17 9.71
C THR A 138 -0.91 3.35 8.93
N LEU A 139 -0.89 3.12 7.61
CA LEU A 139 -2.10 3.15 6.79
C LEU A 139 -3.00 1.94 7.05
N GLU A 140 -2.43 0.74 7.10
CA GLU A 140 -3.17 -0.49 7.41
C GLU A 140 -3.90 -0.35 8.76
N ASP A 141 -3.21 0.10 9.80
CA ASP A 141 -3.77 0.29 11.14
C ASP A 141 -4.85 1.38 11.13
N PHE A 142 -4.58 2.53 10.52
CA PHE A 142 -5.55 3.62 10.42
C PHE A 142 -6.86 3.15 9.78
N PHE A 143 -6.81 2.49 8.63
CA PHE A 143 -8.03 2.08 7.93
C PHE A 143 -8.76 0.92 8.62
N ARG A 144 -8.04 0.01 9.29
CA ARG A 144 -8.66 -1.05 10.10
C ARG A 144 -9.51 -0.51 11.25
N THR A 145 -9.23 0.70 11.75
CA THR A 145 -10.10 1.36 12.75
C THR A 145 -11.39 1.94 12.17
N LYS A 146 -11.48 2.07 10.83
CA LYS A 146 -12.62 2.69 10.15
C LYS A 146 -13.53 1.65 9.52
N VAL A 147 -12.97 0.76 8.72
CA VAL A 147 -13.69 -0.29 8.01
C VAL A 147 -12.84 -1.56 7.88
N PRO A 148 -13.46 -2.74 7.69
CA PRO A 148 -12.71 -3.95 7.38
C PRO A 148 -12.04 -3.86 6.00
N ILE A 149 -10.74 -4.10 5.94
CA ILE A 149 -9.93 -4.02 4.71
C ILE A 149 -9.20 -5.33 4.40
N ASN A 150 -8.88 -5.53 3.12
CA ASN A 150 -8.06 -6.63 2.60
C ASN A 150 -6.61 -6.21 2.35
N SER A 151 -6.40 -5.06 1.70
CA SER A 151 -5.08 -4.64 1.22
C SER A 151 -4.96 -3.12 1.12
N VAL A 152 -3.77 -2.60 1.37
CA VAL A 152 -3.36 -1.22 1.08
C VAL A 152 -2.23 -1.27 0.06
N GLN A 153 -2.40 -0.56 -1.06
CA GLN A 153 -1.37 -0.39 -2.08
C GLN A 153 -0.95 1.08 -2.15
N MET A 154 0.28 1.38 -1.77
CA MET A 154 0.86 2.72 -1.91
C MET A 154 1.28 2.96 -3.36
N LEU A 155 0.74 4.01 -3.99
CA LEU A 155 1.10 4.36 -5.37
C LEU A 155 2.45 5.08 -5.35
N LYS A 156 3.33 4.68 -6.27
CA LYS A 156 4.65 5.27 -6.41
C LYS A 156 4.73 6.09 -7.70
N LYS A 157 5.43 7.22 -7.64
CA LYS A 157 5.81 8.03 -8.79
C LYS A 157 7.31 8.27 -8.73
N ARG A 158 8.04 7.85 -9.77
CA ARG A 158 9.51 7.91 -9.82
C ARG A 158 10.17 7.20 -8.62
N GLY A 159 9.66 6.02 -8.27
CA GLY A 159 10.19 5.19 -7.18
C GLY A 159 9.75 5.59 -5.77
N ALA A 160 9.30 6.83 -5.55
CA ALA A 160 8.84 7.32 -4.24
C ALA A 160 7.31 7.30 -4.10
N PHE A 161 6.82 7.24 -2.86
CA PHE A 161 5.39 7.32 -2.57
C PHE A 161 4.80 8.64 -3.09
N SER A 162 3.64 8.59 -3.77
CA SER A 162 3.02 9.76 -4.39
C SER A 162 2.08 10.54 -3.47
N GLY A 163 1.74 9.98 -2.31
CA GLY A 163 0.67 10.46 -1.45
C GLY A 163 -0.72 9.91 -1.82
N ASP A 164 -0.79 8.96 -2.74
CA ASP A 164 -2.03 8.32 -3.18
C ASP A 164 -1.98 6.82 -2.90
N ILE A 165 -3.10 6.23 -2.50
CA ILE A 165 -3.21 4.78 -2.26
C ILE A 165 -4.38 4.18 -3.03
N PHE A 166 -4.30 2.89 -3.31
CA PHE A 166 -5.47 2.05 -3.50
C PHE A 166 -5.75 1.26 -2.23
N LEU A 167 -6.96 1.39 -1.72
CA LEU A 167 -7.46 0.68 -0.56
C LEU A 167 -8.48 -0.36 -1.01
N GLU A 168 -8.22 -1.63 -0.77
CA GLU A 168 -9.21 -2.69 -1.00
C GLU A 168 -9.97 -2.99 0.29
N CYS A 169 -11.28 -2.74 0.28
CA CYS A 169 -12.16 -3.07 1.41
C CYS A 169 -12.60 -4.55 1.36
N LYS A 170 -13.02 -5.12 2.49
CA LYS A 170 -13.55 -6.50 2.51
C LYS A 170 -14.81 -6.67 1.68
N SER A 171 -15.64 -5.63 1.62
CA SER A 171 -16.91 -5.63 0.89
C SER A 171 -17.13 -4.30 0.17
N ILE A 172 -18.05 -4.30 -0.80
CA ILE A 172 -18.47 -3.08 -1.50
C ILE A 172 -19.20 -2.14 -0.54
N GLN A 173 -19.94 -2.69 0.43
CA GLN A 173 -20.62 -1.93 1.48
C GLN A 173 -19.61 -1.18 2.35
N ALA A 174 -18.54 -1.83 2.81
CA ALA A 174 -17.46 -1.18 3.56
C ALA A 174 -16.77 -0.08 2.75
N ALA A 175 -16.62 -0.27 1.43
CA ALA A 175 -16.09 0.78 0.55
C ALA A 175 -17.05 1.98 0.46
N GLN A 176 -18.36 1.73 0.37
CA GLN A 176 -19.38 2.79 0.35
C GLN A 176 -19.44 3.54 1.68
N GLU A 177 -19.47 2.82 2.81
CA GLU A 177 -19.40 3.41 4.15
C GLU A 177 -18.17 4.32 4.31
N LEU A 178 -17.01 3.90 3.80
CA LEU A 178 -15.81 4.71 3.88
C LEU A 178 -15.88 5.96 2.98
N ILE A 179 -16.53 5.88 1.81
CA ILE A 179 -16.78 7.06 0.95
C ILE A 179 -17.61 8.10 1.70
N ASP A 180 -18.69 7.65 2.37
CA ASP A 180 -19.67 8.53 3.01
C ASP A 180 -19.17 9.10 4.35
N MET A 181 -18.17 8.47 4.97
CA MET A 181 -17.53 8.96 6.19
C MET A 181 -16.65 10.18 5.92
N GLU A 182 -16.67 11.22 6.76
CA GLU A 182 -15.62 12.25 6.70
C GLU A 182 -14.41 11.77 7.51
N ILE A 183 -13.25 11.62 6.86
CA ILE A 183 -12.03 11.17 7.54
C ILE A 183 -10.87 12.11 7.25
N GLU A 184 -10.12 12.42 8.30
CA GLU A 184 -8.93 13.23 8.26
C GLU A 184 -7.70 12.37 8.57
N TYR A 185 -6.59 12.65 7.91
CA TYR A 185 -5.29 12.06 8.22
C TYR A 185 -4.22 13.15 8.21
N ALA A 186 -3.47 13.27 9.31
CA ALA A 186 -2.39 14.25 9.46
C ALA A 186 -2.79 15.68 9.06
N GLY A 187 -3.96 16.16 9.50
CA GLY A 187 -4.44 17.51 9.18
C GLY A 187 -5.20 17.65 7.86
N ALA A 188 -5.26 16.62 7.02
CA ALA A 188 -5.86 16.68 5.69
C ALA A 188 -7.11 15.80 5.57
N LEU A 189 -8.21 16.40 5.11
CA LEU A 189 -9.42 15.67 4.72
C LEU A 189 -9.11 14.77 3.52
N LEU A 190 -9.39 13.48 3.66
CA LEU A 190 -9.14 12.49 2.62
C LEU A 190 -10.27 12.47 1.60
N ARG A 191 -9.91 12.67 0.33
CA ARG A 191 -10.78 12.42 -0.81
C ARG A 191 -10.74 10.95 -1.17
N LYS A 192 -11.92 10.40 -1.44
CA LYS A 192 -12.13 9.00 -1.80
C LYS A 192 -12.99 8.93 -3.04
N GLU A 193 -12.64 8.02 -3.93
CA GLU A 193 -13.47 7.66 -5.08
C GLU A 193 -13.20 6.19 -5.42
N PHE A 194 -14.19 5.51 -6.01
CA PHE A 194 -13.97 4.15 -6.48
C PHE A 194 -12.81 4.08 -7.47
N LYS A 195 -11.99 3.03 -7.35
CA LYS A 195 -10.81 2.82 -8.20
C LYS A 195 -11.17 2.83 -9.69
N GLY A 196 -12.31 2.25 -10.07
CA GLY A 196 -12.80 2.28 -11.45
C GLY A 196 -13.02 3.70 -11.97
N ASN A 197 -13.64 4.57 -11.18
CA ASN A 197 -13.87 5.97 -11.54
C ASN A 197 -12.54 6.72 -11.68
N TRP A 198 -11.61 6.46 -10.76
CA TRP A 198 -10.29 7.06 -10.81
C TRP A 198 -9.49 6.65 -12.06
N GLU A 199 -9.49 5.37 -12.41
CA GLU A 199 -8.79 4.87 -13.60
C GLU A 199 -9.37 5.44 -14.89
N ASN A 200 -10.70 5.48 -15.02
CA ASN A 200 -11.38 6.00 -16.20
C ASN A 200 -11.16 7.52 -16.37
N GLY A 201 -11.17 8.28 -15.28
CA GLY A 201 -10.91 9.73 -15.31
C GLY A 201 -9.45 10.12 -15.49
N ARG A 202 -8.51 9.16 -15.61
CA ARG A 202 -7.07 9.44 -15.67
C ARG A 202 -6.67 10.23 -16.92
N GLY A 203 -7.31 9.96 -18.07
CA GLY A 203 -7.07 10.69 -19.32
C GLY A 203 -7.41 12.17 -19.19
N ASP A 204 -8.60 12.47 -18.66
CA ASP A 204 -9.06 13.84 -18.44
C ASP A 204 -8.20 14.58 -17.41
N ARG A 205 -7.83 13.90 -16.31
CA ARG A 205 -6.89 14.45 -15.32
C ARG A 205 -5.54 14.77 -15.93
N GLN A 206 -5.01 13.91 -16.81
CA GLN A 206 -3.74 14.14 -17.47
C GLN A 206 -3.82 15.30 -18.48
N LYS A 207 -4.94 15.44 -19.19
CA LYS A 207 -5.22 16.59 -20.07
C LYS A 207 -5.27 17.90 -19.26
N LYS A 208 -6.03 17.95 -18.17
CA LYS A 208 -6.11 19.11 -17.27
C LYS A 208 -4.74 19.47 -16.66
N MET A 209 -3.92 18.47 -16.30
CA MET A 209 -2.55 18.72 -15.82
C MET A 209 -1.64 19.30 -16.91
N LYS A 210 -1.73 18.84 -18.16
CA LYS A 210 -0.97 19.39 -19.29
C LYS A 210 -1.40 20.83 -19.59
N GLU A 211 -2.71 21.08 -19.62
CA GLU A 211 -3.27 22.42 -19.81
C GLU A 211 -2.82 23.38 -18.69
N GLY A 212 -2.90 22.95 -17.42
CA GLY A 212 -2.39 23.72 -16.28
C GLY A 212 -0.90 24.03 -16.37
N LYS A 213 -0.07 23.06 -16.77
CA LYS A 213 1.37 23.27 -17.02
C LYS A 213 1.64 24.23 -18.18
N MET A 214 0.89 24.14 -19.28
CA MET A 214 1.03 25.07 -20.41
C MET A 214 0.64 26.50 -20.01
N VAL A 215 -0.37 26.67 -19.16
CA VAL A 215 -0.74 27.98 -18.60
C VAL A 215 0.37 28.50 -17.68
N GLU A 216 0.97 27.64 -16.86
CA GLU A 216 2.09 27.99 -15.96
C GLU A 216 3.38 28.34 -16.73
N GLU A 217 3.71 27.60 -17.80
CA GLU A 217 4.84 27.92 -18.69
C GLU A 217 4.61 29.22 -19.48
N LYS A 218 3.38 29.47 -19.93
CA LYS A 218 3.04 30.75 -20.58
C LYS A 218 3.15 31.93 -19.60
N ALA A 219 2.84 31.72 -18.32
CA ALA A 219 3.03 32.73 -17.28
C ALA A 219 4.52 32.94 -16.88
N LYS A 220 5.40 31.97 -17.13
CA LYS A 220 6.85 32.06 -16.87
C LYS A 220 7.66 32.71 -18.01
N LYS A 221 7.04 33.12 -19.12
CA LYS A 221 7.70 33.96 -20.15
C LYS A 221 7.82 35.41 -19.66
N GLY A 222 8.73 35.62 -18.70
CA GLY A 222 9.02 36.93 -18.11
C GLY A 222 9.82 36.83 -16.82
N GLY A 223 11.03 36.27 -16.89
CA GLY A 223 11.99 36.30 -15.78
C GLY A 223 12.60 34.95 -15.44
N ASN A 224 13.94 34.89 -15.45
CA ASN A 224 14.73 33.76 -15.02
C ASN A 224 14.61 33.61 -13.49
N ARG A 225 13.55 32.93 -13.02
CA ARG A 225 13.33 32.64 -11.59
C ARG A 225 13.79 31.21 -11.31
N PRO A 226 14.69 30.98 -10.34
CA PRO A 226 15.15 29.64 -10.00
C PRO A 226 13.96 28.74 -9.66
N GLU A 227 14.00 27.48 -10.11
CA GLU A 227 12.99 26.50 -9.74
C GLU A 227 12.97 26.36 -8.21
N PRO A 228 11.84 26.65 -7.56
CA PRO A 228 11.80 26.61 -6.11
C PRO A 228 11.92 25.17 -5.60
N GLU A 229 12.78 24.95 -4.61
CA GLU A 229 12.85 23.69 -3.86
C GLU A 229 11.53 23.48 -3.10
N THR A 230 10.65 22.64 -3.65
CA THR A 230 9.48 22.17 -2.93
C THR A 230 9.92 21.22 -1.82
N ILE A 231 9.61 21.50 -0.56
CA ILE A 231 9.76 20.51 0.52
C ILE A 231 8.74 19.39 0.24
N PRO A 232 9.18 18.18 -0.14
CA PRO A 232 8.26 17.10 -0.44
C PRO A 232 7.57 16.65 0.85
N GLY A 233 6.23 16.67 0.90
CA GLY A 233 5.46 16.12 2.01
C GLY A 233 4.70 17.14 2.87
N CYS A 234 4.86 18.46 2.64
CA CYS A 234 4.07 19.45 3.38
C CYS A 234 2.60 19.47 2.93
N LEU A 235 1.70 19.07 3.84
CA LEU A 235 0.27 19.38 3.77
C LEU A 235 0.03 20.66 4.59
N VAL A 236 -0.51 21.70 3.96
CA VAL A 236 -0.86 22.93 4.65
C VAL A 236 -2.38 23.02 4.70
N ARG A 237 -2.92 22.99 5.93
CA ARG A 237 -4.33 23.23 6.25
C ARG A 237 -4.48 24.69 6.65
N PHE A 238 -5.46 25.36 6.06
CA PHE A 238 -5.92 26.66 6.52
C PHE A 238 -7.24 26.47 7.26
N GLU A 239 -7.30 26.88 8.51
CA GLU A 239 -8.53 26.92 9.30
C GLU A 239 -9.07 28.35 9.34
N PHE A 240 -10.38 28.51 9.59
CA PHE A 240 -11.05 29.81 9.78
C PHE A 240 -11.12 30.72 8.54
N LEU A 241 -11.25 30.15 7.33
CA LEU A 241 -11.50 30.93 6.10
C LEU A 241 -12.98 31.25 5.84
N LYS A 242 -13.89 30.98 6.79
CA LYS A 242 -15.34 31.25 6.66
C LYS A 242 -15.67 32.70 6.36
N ASP A 243 -14.85 33.61 6.88
CA ASP A 243 -14.97 35.06 6.70
C ASP A 243 -13.96 35.59 5.66
N ALA A 244 -13.25 34.72 4.95
CA ALA A 244 -12.30 35.13 3.95
C ALA A 244 -13.04 35.64 2.71
N PRO A 245 -12.64 36.79 2.13
CA PRO A 245 -13.28 37.30 0.92
C PRO A 245 -13.15 36.29 -0.22
N GLU A 246 -14.13 36.22 -1.14
CA GLU A 246 -14.16 35.26 -2.27
C GLU A 246 -12.89 35.24 -3.13
N SER A 247 -12.08 36.30 -3.06
CA SER A 247 -10.75 36.40 -3.65
C SER A 247 -9.74 35.40 -3.07
N VAL A 248 -9.95 34.91 -1.85
CA VAL A 248 -9.10 33.96 -1.14
C VAL A 248 -9.50 32.53 -1.53
N ASN A 249 -9.02 32.11 -2.70
CA ASN A 249 -9.18 30.75 -3.21
C ASN A 249 -7.86 29.97 -3.15
N GLN A 250 -7.93 28.66 -3.44
CA GLN A 250 -6.76 27.76 -3.42
C GLN A 250 -5.57 28.29 -4.25
N LYS A 251 -5.85 29.02 -5.35
CA LYS A 251 -4.84 29.61 -6.23
C LYS A 251 -4.20 30.85 -5.58
N GLY A 252 -4.99 31.71 -4.93
CA GLY A 252 -4.50 32.88 -4.18
C GLY A 252 -3.65 32.49 -2.98
N ILE A 253 -4.09 31.50 -2.21
CA ILE A 253 -3.34 30.98 -1.05
C ILE A 253 -2.00 30.39 -1.48
N ARG A 254 -1.99 29.60 -2.57
CA ARG A 254 -0.76 29.03 -3.12
C ARG A 254 0.21 30.11 -3.62
N ALA A 255 -0.31 31.18 -4.22
CA ALA A 255 0.50 32.32 -4.65
C ALA A 255 1.13 33.05 -3.45
N ALA A 256 0.33 33.33 -2.40
CA ALA A 256 0.81 33.97 -1.17
C ALA A 256 1.85 33.13 -0.43
N LEU A 257 1.65 31.81 -0.31
CA LEU A 257 2.64 30.90 0.24
C LEU A 257 3.95 30.93 -0.56
N THR A 258 3.86 30.96 -1.89
CA THR A 258 5.04 31.03 -2.77
C THR A 258 5.80 32.35 -2.60
N GLU A 259 5.07 33.46 -2.43
CA GLU A 259 5.66 34.79 -2.16
C GLU A 259 6.34 34.84 -0.79
N ALA A 260 5.79 34.15 0.21
CA ALA A 260 6.37 33.98 1.54
C ALA A 260 7.51 32.95 1.60
N GLY A 261 7.92 32.35 0.48
CA GLY A 261 9.02 31.39 0.40
C GLY A 261 8.64 29.93 0.71
N PHE A 262 7.34 29.62 0.83
CA PHE A 262 6.84 28.27 1.06
C PHE A 262 6.32 27.63 -0.24
N HIS A 263 6.81 26.44 -0.55
CA HIS A 263 6.49 25.74 -1.79
C HIS A 263 5.64 24.49 -1.53
N THR A 264 4.32 24.63 -1.70
CA THR A 264 3.35 23.57 -1.41
C THR A 264 2.81 22.92 -2.68
N LYS A 265 2.73 21.59 -2.68
CA LYS A 265 2.16 20.82 -3.81
C LYS A 265 0.64 20.69 -3.72
N TRP A 266 0.11 20.68 -2.49
CA TRP A 266 -1.31 20.54 -2.18
C TRP A 266 -1.69 21.57 -1.11
N VAL A 267 -2.78 22.30 -1.34
CA VAL A 267 -3.45 23.16 -0.36
C VAL A 267 -4.83 22.56 -0.13
N VAL A 268 -5.16 22.21 1.11
CA VAL A 268 -6.48 21.69 1.47
C VAL A 268 -7.29 22.85 2.06
N TYR A 269 -8.46 23.07 1.49
CA TYR A 269 -9.41 24.10 1.89
C TYR A 269 -10.54 23.46 2.69
N VAL A 270 -10.85 24.00 3.86
CA VAL A 270 -12.04 23.65 4.63
C VAL A 270 -12.88 24.92 4.72
N ALA A 271 -14.05 24.88 4.08
CA ALA A 271 -15.06 25.93 4.18
C ALA A 271 -15.65 25.98 5.59
#